data_AF-W5YLD8-F1
#
_entry.id   AF-W5YLD8-F1
#
_cell.length_a   1.000
_cell.length_b   1.000
_cell.length_c   1.000
_cell.angle_alpha   90.00
_cell.angle_beta   90.00
_cell.angle_gamma   90.00
#
_symmetry.space_group_name_H-M   'P 1'
#
loop_
_entity.id
_entity.type
_entity.pdbx_description
1 polymer ?
#
loop_
_entity_poly.entity_id
_entity_poly.type
_entity_poly.pdbx_seq_one_letter_code
_entity_poly.pdbx_strand_id
1 'polypeptide(L)'
;MPNDAGSPVELIRRRRAQMLIHSYLYYWMGVTIVSDHQWQDWANELRDLQQQHPAPVGFYDEEFKDWTGDTGMHLPRDPWVMSKAQYIQRLFEMRN
;
A
#
# COMPACT_ATOMS: atom_id res chain seq x y z
N MET A 1 -15.62 16.97 -17.15
CA MET A 1 -14.25 16.41 -17.17
C MET A 1 -14.32 15.04 -16.51
N PRO A 2 -14.06 13.92 -17.19
CA PRO A 2 -14.01 12.63 -16.51
C PRO A 2 -12.66 12.47 -15.81
N ASN A 3 -12.71 12.45 -14.48
CA ASN A 3 -11.79 11.82 -13.52
C ASN A 3 -10.28 12.12 -13.63
N ASP A 4 -9.79 13.01 -12.75
CA ASP A 4 -8.36 13.21 -12.45
C ASP A 4 -7.73 12.04 -11.65
N ALA A 5 -8.50 10.98 -11.36
CA ALA A 5 -7.97 9.72 -10.89
C ALA A 5 -7.40 8.96 -12.10
N GLY A 6 -6.08 8.71 -12.11
CA GLY A 6 -5.42 7.92 -13.16
C GLY A 6 -6.09 6.57 -13.41
N SER A 7 -5.60 5.83 -14.41
CA SER A 7 -6.19 4.54 -14.79
C SER A 7 -6.33 3.60 -13.57
N PRO A 8 -7.33 2.71 -13.53
CA PRO A 8 -7.51 1.79 -12.40
C PRO A 8 -6.25 1.00 -12.05
N VAL A 9 -5.46 0.64 -13.07
CA VAL A 9 -4.15 -0.01 -12.95
C VAL A 9 -3.17 0.84 -12.14
N GLU A 10 -3.09 2.14 -12.41
CA GLU A 10 -2.23 3.06 -11.65
C GLU A 10 -2.70 3.22 -10.21
N LEU A 11 -4.02 3.24 -9.96
CA LEU A 11 -4.56 3.34 -8.61
C LEU A 11 -4.29 2.07 -7.80
N ILE A 12 -4.48 0.88 -8.38
CA ILE A 12 -4.11 -0.40 -7.76
C ILE A 12 -2.63 -0.41 -7.42
N ARG A 13 -1.76 -0.02 -8.36
CA ARG A 13 -0.31 0.05 -8.14
C ARG A 13 0.05 0.98 -6.98
N ARG A 14 -0.59 2.15 -6.91
CA ARG A 14 -0.38 3.12 -5.80
C ARG A 14 -0.79 2.51 -4.46
N ARG A 15 -1.98 1.88 -4.39
CA ARG A 15 -2.48 1.26 -3.16
C ARG A 15 -1.63 0.08 -2.70
N ARG A 16 -1.21 -0.81 -3.62
CA ARG A 16 -0.24 -1.88 -3.31
C ARG A 16 1.05 -1.34 -2.73
N ALA A 17 1.60 -0.27 -3.32
CA ALA A 17 2.81 0.37 -2.79
C ALA A 17 2.59 0.95 -1.38
N GLN A 18 1.44 1.57 -1.12
CA GLN A 18 1.10 2.05 0.23
C GLN A 18 0.99 0.90 1.23
N MET A 19 0.35 -0.23 0.86
CA MET A 19 0.27 -1.40 1.72
C MET A 19 1.66 -1.94 2.07
N LEU A 20 2.53 -2.13 1.08
CA LEU A 20 3.91 -2.59 1.29
C LEU A 20 4.67 -1.68 2.27
N ILE A 21 4.66 -0.37 2.03
CA ILE A 21 5.44 0.60 2.81
C ILE A 21 4.89 0.74 4.23
N HIS A 22 3.58 0.92 4.39
CA HIS A 22 3.00 1.20 5.70
C HIS A 22 2.90 -0.05 6.58
N SER A 23 2.72 -1.23 5.98
CA SER A 23 2.85 -2.48 6.73
C SER A 23 4.30 -2.74 7.14
N TYR A 24 5.29 -2.36 6.32
CA TYR A 24 6.69 -2.43 6.74
C TYR A 24 6.98 -1.52 7.95
N LEU A 25 6.54 -0.26 7.89
CA LEU A 25 6.69 0.70 8.99
C LEU A 25 6.09 0.16 10.31
N TYR A 26 4.86 -0.36 10.24
CA TYR A 26 4.15 -0.84 11.41
C TYR A 26 4.79 -2.11 12.00
N TYR A 27 4.93 -3.18 11.21
CA TYR A 27 5.34 -4.49 11.73
C TYR A 27 6.84 -4.61 11.98
N TRP A 28 7.68 -3.86 11.24
CA TRP A 28 9.14 -4.06 11.28
C TRP A 28 9.90 -2.88 11.86
N MET A 29 9.35 -1.67 11.81
CA MET A 29 9.98 -0.49 12.39
C MET A 29 9.29 -0.04 13.68
N GLY A 30 8.09 -0.56 13.99
CA GLY A 30 7.29 -0.11 15.13
C GLY A 30 6.85 1.35 14.99
N VAL A 31 6.76 1.87 13.76
CA VAL A 31 6.43 3.26 13.47
C VAL A 31 5.04 3.35 12.84
N THR A 32 4.17 4.16 13.44
CA THR A 32 2.82 4.43 12.95
C THR A 32 2.73 5.86 12.45
N ILE A 33 2.82 6.04 11.13
CA ILE A 33 2.71 7.36 10.46
C ILE A 33 1.27 7.65 10.02
N VAL A 34 0.51 6.60 9.71
CA VAL A 34 -0.90 6.65 9.32
C VAL A 34 -1.71 5.93 10.37
N SER A 35 -2.94 6.39 10.62
CA SER A 35 -3.83 5.70 11.56
C SER A 35 -4.29 4.35 10.99
N ASP A 36 -4.63 3.42 11.88
CA ASP A 36 -5.18 2.11 11.50
C ASP A 36 -6.43 2.26 10.62
N HIS A 37 -7.30 3.23 10.91
CA HIS A 37 -8.47 3.52 10.08
C HIS A 37 -8.08 3.93 8.65
N GLN A 38 -7.11 4.84 8.51
CA GLN A 38 -6.67 5.29 7.19
C GLN A 38 -6.02 4.16 6.40
N TRP A 39 -5.24 3.30 7.06
CA TRP A 39 -4.67 2.12 6.43
C TRP A 39 -5.77 1.15 5.97
N GLN A 40 -6.79 0.91 6.81
CA GLN A 40 -7.90 0.03 6.49
C GLN A 40 -8.74 0.54 5.32
N ASP A 41 -8.96 1.85 5.23
CA ASP A 41 -9.66 2.46 4.09
C ASP A 41 -8.95 2.15 2.76
N TRP A 42 -7.62 2.29 2.74
CA TRP A 42 -6.82 1.94 1.56
C TRP A 42 -6.82 0.43 1.27
N ALA A 43 -6.81 -0.40 2.31
CA ALA A 43 -6.84 -1.86 2.17
C ALA A 43 -8.15 -2.34 1.55
N ASN A 44 -9.29 -1.79 2.00
CA ASN A 44 -10.63 -2.05 1.47
C ASN A 44 -10.77 -1.53 0.03
N GLU A 45 -10.31 -0.31 -0.24
CA GLU A 45 -10.33 0.25 -1.59
C GLU A 45 -9.51 -0.61 -2.56
N LEU A 46 -8.33 -1.10 -2.14
CA LEU A 46 -7.51 -1.99 -2.95
C LEU A 46 -8.23 -3.30 -3.27
N ARG A 47 -8.89 -3.93 -2.28
CA ARG A 47 -9.70 -5.13 -2.49
C ARG A 47 -10.76 -4.89 -3.55
N ASP A 48 -11.55 -3.83 -3.40
CA ASP A 48 -12.67 -3.52 -4.28
C ASP A 48 -12.18 -3.20 -5.71
N LEU A 49 -11.05 -2.48 -5.84
CA LEU A 49 -10.43 -2.20 -7.13
C LEU A 49 -9.95 -3.47 -7.84
N GLN A 50 -9.31 -4.40 -7.13
CA GLN A 50 -8.85 -5.66 -7.74
C GLN A 50 -10.01 -6.56 -8.16
N GLN A 51 -11.13 -6.54 -7.42
CA GLN A 51 -12.34 -7.26 -7.80
C GLN A 51 -12.98 -6.67 -9.07
N GLN A 52 -12.99 -5.34 -9.19
CA GLN A 52 -13.52 -4.64 -10.36
C GLN A 52 -12.58 -4.74 -11.59
N HIS A 53 -11.29 -4.92 -11.35
CA HIS A 53 -10.24 -4.97 -12.37
C HIS A 53 -9.31 -6.17 -12.17
N PRO A 54 -9.76 -7.39 -12.49
CA PRO A 54 -9.02 -8.63 -12.20
C PRO A 54 -7.81 -8.86 -13.12
N ALA A 55 -7.58 -7.98 -14.10
CA ALA A 55 -6.43 -8.09 -14.98
C ALA A 55 -5.11 -7.85 -14.20
N PRO A 56 -4.04 -8.60 -14.51
CA PRO A 56 -2.76 -8.42 -13.84
C PRO A 56 -2.22 -7.01 -14.09
N VAL A 57 -1.70 -6.39 -13.02
CA VAL A 57 -1.15 -5.02 -13.03
C VAL A 57 0.36 -5.04 -13.30
N GLY A 58 1.01 -6.20 -13.19
CA GLY A 58 2.46 -6.35 -13.31
C GLY A 58 3.23 -5.82 -12.11
N PHE A 59 2.59 -5.72 -10.94
CA PHE A 59 3.19 -5.16 -9.73
C PHE A 59 2.69 -5.88 -8.48
N TYR A 60 3.45 -6.85 -7.99
CA TYR A 60 3.06 -7.73 -6.87
C TYR A 60 1.73 -8.44 -7.12
N ASP A 61 1.50 -8.96 -8.33
CA ASP A 61 0.24 -9.64 -8.63
C ASP A 61 0.05 -10.89 -7.77
N GLU A 62 1.11 -11.66 -7.52
CA GLU A 62 1.05 -12.88 -6.72
C GLU A 62 0.81 -12.61 -5.24
N GLU A 63 1.47 -11.60 -4.68
CA GLU A 63 1.36 -11.26 -3.26
C GLU A 63 0.00 -10.65 -2.91
N PHE A 64 -0.67 -10.05 -3.90
CA PHE A 64 -1.99 -9.44 -3.72
C PHE A 64 -3.14 -10.23 -4.35
N LYS A 65 -2.91 -11.44 -4.88
CA LYS A 65 -3.95 -12.22 -5.56
C LYS A 65 -5.16 -12.53 -4.68
N ASP A 66 -4.91 -12.85 -3.41
CA ASP A 66 -5.91 -13.20 -2.40
C ASP A 66 -6.12 -12.07 -1.38
N TRP A 67 -5.85 -10.82 -1.79
CA TRP A 67 -5.91 -9.66 -0.89
C TRP A 67 -7.34 -9.41 -0.38
N THR A 68 -7.53 -9.61 0.92
CA THR A 68 -8.82 -9.33 1.61
C THR A 68 -8.85 -7.96 2.28
N GLY A 69 -7.68 -7.37 2.54
CA GLY A 69 -7.53 -6.12 3.28
C GLY A 69 -7.44 -6.27 4.80
N ASP A 70 -7.32 -7.49 5.33
CA ASP A 70 -7.33 -7.73 6.78
C ASP A 70 -5.97 -7.55 7.47
N THR A 71 -4.88 -7.82 6.75
CA THR A 71 -3.52 -7.68 7.29
C THR A 71 -2.50 -7.51 6.18
N GLY A 72 -1.46 -6.72 6.44
CA GLY A 72 -0.27 -6.61 5.60
C GLY A 72 0.98 -7.31 6.14
N MET A 73 0.84 -8.15 7.19
CA MET A 73 2.00 -8.79 7.82
C MET A 73 2.75 -9.75 6.88
N HIS A 74 2.03 -10.39 5.96
CA HIS A 74 2.56 -11.35 5.00
C HIS A 74 3.28 -10.70 3.81
N LEU A 75 3.22 -9.37 3.69
CA LEU A 75 3.74 -8.65 2.53
C LEU A 75 5.28 -8.68 2.47
N PRO A 76 5.86 -8.72 1.26
CA PRO A 76 7.31 -8.75 1.06
C PRO A 76 7.97 -7.43 1.47
N ARG A 77 9.28 -7.51 1.70
CA ARG A 77 10.08 -6.45 2.31
C ARG A 77 11.25 -6.08 1.42
N ASP A 78 10.97 -5.91 0.15
CA ASP A 78 12.00 -5.72 -0.85
C ASP A 78 12.81 -4.44 -0.57
N PRO A 79 14.08 -4.36 -1.03
CA PRO A 79 14.97 -3.24 -0.67
C PRO A 79 14.39 -1.85 -0.95
N TRP A 80 13.57 -1.71 -1.99
CA TRP A 80 12.92 -0.43 -2.30
C TRP A 80 11.81 -0.08 -1.29
N VAL A 81 11.08 -1.07 -0.75
CA VAL A 81 10.06 -0.88 0.29
C VAL A 81 10.73 -0.36 1.56
N MET A 82 11.83 -1.03 1.97
CA MET A 82 12.63 -0.64 3.12
C MET A 82 13.16 0.79 2.98
N SER A 83 13.78 1.09 1.83
CA SER A 83 14.36 2.41 1.55
C SER A 83 13.29 3.50 1.56
N LYS A 84 12.11 3.22 0.99
CA LYS A 84 11.00 4.17 0.93
C LYS A 84 10.36 4.39 2.30
N ALA A 85 10.19 3.34 3.09
CA ALA A 85 9.70 3.42 4.47
C ALA A 85 10.61 4.30 5.33
N GLN A 86 11.92 4.06 5.32
CA GLN A 86 12.90 4.89 6.03
C GLN A 86 12.86 6.36 5.59
N TYR A 87 12.73 6.62 4.28
CA TYR A 87 12.60 7.97 3.77
C TYR A 87 11.33 8.67 4.28
N ILE A 88 10.19 7.99 4.26
CA ILE A 88 8.91 8.55 4.73
C ILE A 88 8.95 8.81 6.24
N GLN A 89 9.55 7.91 7.04
CA GLN A 89 9.77 8.14 8.46
C GLN A 89 10.55 9.44 8.70
N ARG A 90 11.68 9.64 8.02
CA ARG A 90 12.50 10.85 8.16
C ARG A 90 11.71 12.11 7.81
N LEU A 91 10.90 12.08 6.73
CA LEU A 91 10.06 13.21 6.37
C LEU A 91 8.99 13.51 7.43
N PHE A 92 8.42 12.47 8.06
CA PHE A 92 7.47 12.63 9.15
C PHE A 92 8.14 13.25 10.38
N GLU A 93 9.34 12.81 10.73
CA GLU A 93 10.12 13.35 11.85
C GLU A 93 10.55 14.81 11.60
N MET A 94 10.92 15.19 10.38
CA MET A 94 11.32 16.57 10.05
C MET A 94 10.16 17.58 10.07
N ARG A 95 8.92 17.11 9.98
CA ARG A 95 7.72 17.96 9.94
C ARG A 95 7.11 18.19 11.33
N ASN A 96 7.50 17.39 12.33
CA ASN A 96 7.07 17.50 13.71
C ASN A 96 8.16 18.13 14.58
#